data_AF-A0A1G1H884-F1
#
_entry.id   AF-A0A1G1H884-F1
#
_cell.length_a   1.000
_cell.length_b   1.000
_cell.length_c   1.000
_cell.angle_alpha   90.00
_cell.angle_beta   90.00
_cell.angle_gamma   90.00
#
_symmetry.space_group_name_H-M   'P 1'
#
loop_
_entity.id
_entity.type
_entity.pdbx_description
1 polymer ?
#
loop_
_entity_poly.entity_id
_entity_poly.type
_entity_poly.pdbx_seq_one_letter_code
_entity_poly.pdbx_strand_id
1 'polypeptide(L)'
;MTNKTLLDRLSRLGMPLLNTQEGFDVNQTLVDVMKSRDPRLWEGFPVVLLNAAKDSNFNYDRVSGNLASSEKKKLHSLLLLSLALYGHYHLSAPWMKRFKTGFSDDEKTVLKRLRNSLVHNAPVEVDHDRFDAERFKKTFELYFEKEAESTRQKKDKYEELSLEYSLSQVFSPKQKELLKKKFEGMPLTKTEREYYSRTVKKKVVALANAELHRMAQQLAQR
;
A
#
# COMPACT_ATOMS: atom_id res chain seq x y z
N MET A 1 20.00 -12.58 24.13
CA MET A 1 18.70 -11.86 24.16
C MET A 1 18.80 -10.35 23.88
N THR A 2 19.97 -9.80 23.55
CA THR A 2 20.23 -8.34 23.47
C THR A 2 20.07 -7.72 22.08
N ASN A 3 19.95 -8.52 21.01
CA ASN A 3 19.92 -7.99 19.63
C ASN A 3 18.52 -7.56 19.18
N LYS A 4 17.45 -8.32 19.49
CA LYS A 4 16.08 -8.01 19.04
C LYS A 4 15.55 -6.68 19.58
N THR A 5 15.87 -6.33 20.82
CA THR A 5 15.44 -5.07 21.46
C THR A 5 16.17 -3.84 20.92
N LEU A 6 17.46 -3.95 20.61
CA LEU A 6 18.21 -2.87 19.96
C LEU A 6 17.73 -2.66 18.53
N LEU A 7 17.52 -3.74 17.77
CA LEU A 7 17.00 -3.68 16.39
C LEU A 7 15.60 -3.07 16.32
N ASP A 8 14.70 -3.39 17.26
CA ASP A 8 13.38 -2.75 17.35
C ASP A 8 13.49 -1.24 17.61
N ARG A 9 14.38 -0.83 18.54
CA ARG A 9 14.61 0.59 18.84
C ARG A 9 15.23 1.34 17.65
N LEU A 10 16.19 0.73 16.95
CA LEU A 10 16.80 1.33 15.76
C LEU A 10 15.80 1.43 14.60
N SER A 11 14.94 0.43 14.41
CA SER A 11 13.85 0.47 13.42
C SER A 11 12.86 1.61 13.70
N ARG A 12 12.45 1.80 14.97
CA ARG A 12 11.61 2.93 15.39
C ARG A 12 12.27 4.30 15.18
N LEU A 13 13.61 4.36 15.22
CA LEU A 13 14.40 5.56 14.96
C LEU A 13 14.78 5.75 13.48
N GLY A 14 14.20 4.96 12.57
CA GLY A 14 14.38 5.14 11.12
C GLY A 14 15.64 4.49 10.55
N MET A 15 16.33 3.64 11.32
CA MET A 15 17.39 2.76 10.85
C MET A 15 16.90 1.30 10.94
N PRO A 16 16.00 0.86 10.03
CA PRO A 16 15.74 -0.55 9.87
C PRO A 16 17.01 -1.16 9.26
N LEU A 17 17.93 -1.59 10.14
CA LEU A 17 19.02 -2.49 9.73
C LEU A 17 18.36 -3.69 9.05
N LEU A 18 19.01 -4.20 7.99
CA LEU A 18 18.57 -5.33 7.18
C LEU A 18 18.21 -6.52 8.07
N ASN A 19 16.99 -6.50 8.61
CA ASN A 19 16.33 -7.70 9.05
C ASN A 19 16.10 -8.43 7.74
N THR A 20 16.83 -9.51 7.51
CA THR A 20 16.23 -10.64 6.83
C THR A 20 14.94 -10.90 7.60
N GLN A 21 13.83 -10.35 7.12
CA GLN A 21 12.52 -10.76 7.61
C GLN A 21 12.60 -12.28 7.57
N GLU A 22 12.50 -12.95 8.72
CA GLU A 22 12.27 -14.40 8.76
C GLU A 22 11.21 -14.66 7.71
N GLY A 23 11.56 -15.41 6.66
CA GLY A 23 10.89 -15.33 5.36
C GLY A 23 9.38 -15.27 5.52
N PHE A 24 8.78 -14.12 5.21
CA PHE A 24 7.34 -13.93 5.31
C PHE A 24 6.68 -14.81 4.24
N ASP A 25 6.35 -16.05 4.61
CA ASP A 25 5.63 -16.95 3.72
C ASP A 25 4.15 -16.60 3.74
N VAL A 26 3.78 -15.80 2.73
CA VAL A 26 2.40 -15.39 2.44
C VAL A 26 1.45 -16.58 2.38
N ASN A 27 1.88 -17.69 1.77
CA ASN A 27 1.03 -18.86 1.58
C ASN A 27 0.83 -19.59 2.91
N GLN A 28 1.90 -19.75 3.70
CA GLN A 28 1.79 -20.34 5.03
C GLN A 28 0.89 -19.49 5.95
N THR A 29 1.01 -18.18 5.89
CA THR A 29 0.15 -17.25 6.66
C THR A 29 -1.33 -17.43 6.30
N LEU A 30 -1.65 -17.58 5.01
CA LEU A 30 -3.02 -17.86 4.57
C LEU A 30 -3.52 -19.24 5.01
N VAL A 31 -2.65 -20.25 5.01
CA VAL A 31 -2.97 -21.58 5.57
C VAL A 31 -3.31 -21.47 7.05
N ASP A 32 -2.51 -20.72 7.81
CA ASP A 32 -2.71 -20.54 9.25
C ASP A 32 -3.99 -19.76 9.56
N VAL A 33 -4.32 -18.73 8.76
CA VAL A 33 -5.62 -18.03 8.83
C VAL A 33 -6.78 -19.01 8.62
N MET A 34 -6.68 -19.92 7.65
CA MET A 34 -7.74 -20.91 7.43
C MET A 34 -7.86 -21.91 8.58
N LYS A 35 -6.73 -22.39 9.12
CA LYS A 35 -6.68 -23.35 10.24
C LYS A 35 -7.08 -22.76 11.58
N SER A 36 -6.92 -21.45 11.77
CA SER A 36 -7.26 -20.75 13.02
C SER A 36 -8.74 -20.88 13.40
N ARG A 37 -9.62 -21.06 12.42
CA ARG A 37 -11.08 -21.03 12.57
C ARG A 37 -11.60 -19.79 13.30
N ASP A 38 -10.85 -18.69 13.30
CA ASP A 38 -11.29 -17.42 13.90
C ASP A 38 -12.13 -16.64 12.87
N PRO A 39 -13.43 -16.42 13.13
CA PRO A 39 -14.29 -15.67 12.22
C PRO A 39 -13.78 -14.25 11.93
N ARG A 40 -13.08 -13.62 12.87
CA ARG A 40 -12.52 -12.27 12.69
C ARG A 40 -11.41 -12.25 11.65
N LEU A 41 -10.60 -13.31 11.61
CA LEU A 41 -9.55 -13.46 10.59
C LEU A 41 -10.15 -13.75 9.21
N TRP A 42 -11.28 -14.47 9.17
CA TRP A 42 -12.04 -14.68 7.94
C TRP A 42 -12.73 -13.41 7.44
N GLU A 43 -13.18 -12.53 8.33
CA GLU A 43 -13.69 -11.20 7.95
C GLU A 43 -12.61 -10.30 7.39
N GLY A 44 -11.40 -10.39 7.94
CA GLY A 44 -10.22 -9.69 7.41
C GLY A 44 -9.64 -10.34 6.14
N PHE A 45 -10.13 -11.52 5.73
CA PHE A 45 -9.56 -12.28 4.62
C PHE A 45 -9.42 -11.49 3.30
N PRO A 46 -10.40 -10.66 2.86
CA PRO A 46 -10.22 -9.86 1.65
C PRO A 46 -9.03 -8.90 1.72
N VAL A 47 -8.74 -8.33 2.89
CA VAL A 47 -7.58 -7.45 3.07
C VAL A 47 -6.29 -8.25 2.90
N VAL A 48 -6.21 -9.41 3.57
CA VAL A 48 -5.04 -10.30 3.53
C VAL A 48 -4.81 -10.80 2.10
N LEU A 49 -5.86 -11.25 1.42
CA LEU A 49 -5.80 -11.73 0.04
C LEU A 49 -5.36 -10.63 -0.93
N LEU A 50 -5.92 -9.41 -0.81
CA LEU A 50 -5.55 -8.30 -1.68
C LEU A 50 -4.07 -7.95 -1.55
N ASN A 51 -3.53 -7.96 -0.32
CA ASN A 51 -2.12 -7.68 -0.06
C ASN A 51 -1.20 -8.82 -0.48
N ALA A 52 -1.58 -10.07 -0.20
CA ALA A 52 -0.88 -11.26 -0.65
C ALA A 52 -0.71 -11.31 -2.18
N ALA A 53 -1.70 -10.79 -2.92
CA ALA A 53 -1.70 -10.75 -4.37
C ALA A 53 -0.89 -9.58 -4.97
N LYS A 54 -0.58 -8.51 -4.21
CA LYS A 54 0.21 -7.36 -4.71
C LYS A 54 1.64 -7.74 -5.06
N ASP A 55 2.27 -8.55 -4.21
CA ASP A 55 3.67 -8.95 -4.38
C ASP A 55 3.85 -10.23 -5.21
N SER A 56 2.79 -10.69 -5.91
CA SER A 56 2.76 -11.96 -6.67
C SER A 56 3.17 -13.21 -5.87
N ASN A 57 3.13 -13.13 -4.53
CA ASN A 57 3.57 -14.19 -3.63
C ASN A 57 2.45 -15.17 -3.27
N PHE A 58 1.19 -14.82 -3.59
CA PHE A 58 0.04 -15.69 -3.39
C PHE A 58 -0.06 -16.77 -4.48
N ASN A 59 -0.15 -18.03 -4.05
CA ASN A 59 -0.42 -19.19 -4.89
C ASN A 59 -1.58 -20.01 -4.30
N TYR A 60 -2.73 -19.97 -4.98
CA TYR A 60 -3.93 -20.67 -4.54
C TYR A 60 -3.73 -22.18 -4.40
N ASP A 61 -3.05 -22.83 -5.34
CA ASP A 61 -2.81 -24.27 -5.32
C ASP A 61 -1.93 -24.68 -4.15
N ARG A 62 -0.91 -23.86 -3.83
CA ARG A 62 -0.03 -24.08 -2.68
C ARG A 62 -0.76 -23.92 -1.34
N VAL A 63 -1.64 -22.92 -1.22
CA VAL A 63 -2.46 -22.74 -0.01
C VAL A 63 -3.47 -23.87 0.11
N SER A 64 -4.22 -24.15 -0.96
CA SER A 64 -5.20 -25.24 -1.02
C SER A 64 -4.55 -26.59 -0.68
N GLY A 65 -3.39 -26.91 -1.25
CA GLY A 65 -2.69 -28.18 -1.04
C GLY A 65 -2.37 -28.51 0.43
N ASN A 66 -2.24 -27.49 1.29
CA ASN A 66 -1.91 -27.63 2.72
C ASN A 66 -3.12 -27.62 3.67
N LEU A 67 -4.33 -27.63 3.10
CA LEU A 67 -5.60 -27.57 3.82
C LEU A 67 -6.40 -28.87 3.71
N ALA A 68 -7.17 -29.17 4.75
CA ALA A 68 -8.14 -30.26 4.74
C ALA A 68 -9.31 -29.96 3.77
N SER A 69 -10.08 -30.98 3.39
CA SER A 69 -11.17 -30.82 2.42
C SER A 69 -12.24 -29.79 2.82
N SER A 70 -12.56 -29.67 4.11
CA SER A 70 -13.49 -28.64 4.61
C SER A 70 -12.88 -27.24 4.53
N GLU A 71 -11.61 -27.09 4.91
CA GLU A 71 -10.88 -25.83 4.85
C GLU A 71 -10.68 -25.33 3.41
N LYS A 72 -10.48 -26.26 2.45
CA LYS A 72 -10.42 -25.95 1.01
C LYS A 72 -11.73 -25.36 0.50
N LYS A 73 -12.87 -25.95 0.85
CA LYS A 73 -14.20 -25.42 0.50
C LYS A 73 -14.39 -24.02 1.08
N LYS A 74 -14.04 -23.84 2.35
CA LYS A 74 -14.12 -22.55 3.03
C LYS A 74 -13.23 -21.49 2.38
N LEU A 75 -11.97 -21.82 2.08
CA LEU A 75 -11.03 -20.94 1.36
C LEU A 75 -11.62 -20.50 0.03
N HIS A 76 -12.19 -21.43 -0.73
CA HIS A 76 -12.81 -21.15 -2.00
C HIS A 76 -14.03 -20.22 -1.86
N SER A 77 -14.91 -20.46 -0.87
CA SER A 77 -16.05 -19.57 -0.59
C SER A 77 -15.62 -18.17 -0.15
N LEU A 78 -14.57 -18.06 0.67
CA LEU A 78 -13.99 -16.77 1.08
C LEU A 78 -13.33 -16.04 -0.09
N LEU A 79 -12.71 -16.76 -1.03
CA LEU A 79 -12.19 -16.20 -2.27
C LEU A 79 -13.32 -15.59 -3.11
N LEU A 80 -14.43 -16.31 -3.31
CA LEU A 80 -15.59 -15.80 -4.05
C LEU A 80 -16.20 -14.58 -3.36
N LEU A 81 -16.34 -14.61 -2.03
CA LEU A 81 -16.83 -13.47 -1.26
C LEU A 81 -15.91 -12.25 -1.39
N SER A 82 -14.59 -12.46 -1.32
CA SER A 82 -13.59 -11.40 -1.52
C SER A 82 -13.70 -10.79 -2.92
N LEU A 83 -13.85 -11.62 -3.96
CA LEU A 83 -14.02 -11.14 -5.33
C LEU A 83 -15.34 -10.39 -5.55
N ALA A 84 -16.42 -10.80 -4.88
CA ALA A 84 -17.67 -10.06 -4.87
C ALA A 84 -17.53 -8.70 -4.19
N LEU A 85 -16.80 -8.65 -3.06
CA LEU A 85 -16.48 -7.42 -2.34
C LEU A 85 -15.63 -6.46 -3.17
N TYR A 86 -14.59 -6.95 -3.83
CA TYR A 86 -13.79 -6.13 -4.75
C TYR A 86 -14.64 -5.59 -5.90
N GLY A 87 -15.56 -6.40 -6.42
CA GLY A 87 -16.52 -5.97 -7.43
C GLY A 87 -17.51 -4.92 -6.93
N HIS A 88 -17.86 -4.94 -5.64
CA HIS A 88 -18.68 -3.91 -5.00
C HIS A 88 -17.94 -2.56 -4.91
N TYR A 89 -16.66 -2.58 -4.56
CA TYR A 89 -15.79 -1.37 -4.52
C TYR A 89 -15.14 -1.02 -5.87
N HIS A 90 -15.58 -1.64 -6.97
CA HIS A 90 -15.03 -1.42 -8.32
C HIS A 90 -13.51 -1.62 -8.45
N LEU A 91 -12.92 -2.45 -7.58
CA LEU A 91 -11.51 -2.80 -7.65
C LEU A 91 -11.26 -3.77 -8.81
N SER A 92 -10.21 -3.50 -9.57
CA SER A 92 -9.80 -4.31 -10.71
C SER A 92 -8.29 -4.52 -10.67
N ALA A 93 -7.85 -5.78 -10.65
CA ALA A 93 -6.46 -6.15 -10.86
C ALA A 93 -6.34 -7.27 -11.90
N PRO A 94 -5.20 -7.37 -12.63
CA PRO A 94 -4.99 -8.40 -13.65
C PRO A 94 -5.18 -9.82 -13.10
N TRP A 95 -4.72 -10.09 -11.87
CA TRP A 95 -4.88 -11.40 -11.24
C TRP A 95 -6.35 -11.76 -10.98
N MET A 96 -7.20 -10.79 -10.60
CA MET A 96 -8.63 -11.03 -10.38
C MET A 96 -9.35 -11.45 -11.67
N LYS A 97 -8.95 -10.88 -12.81
CA LYS A 97 -9.49 -11.27 -14.13
C LYS A 97 -9.13 -12.71 -14.46
N ARG A 98 -7.89 -13.13 -14.17
CA ARG A 98 -7.41 -14.51 -14.38
C ARG A 98 -8.17 -15.54 -13.53
N PHE A 99 -8.53 -15.18 -12.29
CA PHE A 99 -9.40 -16.06 -11.49
C PHE A 99 -10.80 -16.17 -12.09
N LYS A 100 -11.40 -15.04 -12.50
CA LYS A 100 -12.75 -15.02 -13.07
C LYS A 100 -12.88 -15.77 -14.40
N THR A 101 -11.83 -15.84 -15.20
CA THR A 101 -11.83 -16.58 -16.48
C THR A 101 -11.89 -18.09 -16.30
N GLY A 102 -11.50 -18.62 -15.13
CA GLY A 102 -11.55 -20.05 -14.82
C GLY A 102 -12.85 -20.50 -14.17
N PHE A 103 -13.83 -19.60 -13.97
CA PHE A 103 -15.02 -19.93 -13.19
C PHE A 103 -16.09 -20.69 -13.96
N SER A 104 -16.66 -21.69 -13.28
CA SER A 104 -17.87 -22.39 -13.69
C SER A 104 -19.09 -21.44 -13.68
N ASP A 105 -20.16 -21.84 -14.34
CA ASP A 105 -21.39 -21.04 -14.36
C ASP A 105 -22.08 -20.98 -12.99
N ASP A 106 -21.88 -22.00 -12.15
CA ASP A 106 -22.33 -22.01 -10.76
C ASP A 106 -21.58 -20.96 -9.93
N GLU A 107 -20.26 -20.86 -10.06
CA GLU A 107 -19.43 -19.87 -9.35
C GLU A 107 -19.79 -18.44 -9.76
N LYS A 108 -20.09 -18.21 -11.05
CA LYS A 108 -20.60 -16.91 -11.53
C LYS A 108 -21.94 -16.57 -10.91
N THR A 109 -22.81 -17.56 -10.73
CA THR A 109 -24.12 -17.38 -10.08
C THR A 109 -23.97 -17.06 -8.60
N VAL A 110 -23.09 -17.77 -7.90
CA VAL A 110 -22.73 -17.50 -6.51
C VAL A 110 -22.18 -16.08 -6.35
N LEU A 111 -21.27 -15.64 -7.22
CA LEU A 111 -20.72 -14.28 -7.20
C LEU A 111 -21.80 -13.20 -7.35
N LYS A 112 -22.76 -13.40 -8.26
CA LYS A 112 -23.89 -12.47 -8.42
C LYS A 112 -24.72 -12.39 -7.14
N ARG A 113 -25.04 -13.53 -6.53
CA ARG A 113 -25.79 -13.61 -5.26
C ARG A 113 -25.05 -12.92 -4.11
N LEU A 114 -23.76 -13.20 -3.96
CA LEU A 114 -22.92 -12.57 -2.92
C LEU A 114 -22.85 -11.06 -3.12
N ARG A 115 -22.67 -10.59 -4.36
CA ARG A 115 -22.68 -9.16 -4.67
C ARG A 115 -24.00 -8.49 -4.31
N ASN A 116 -25.13 -9.11 -4.66
CA ASN A 116 -26.46 -8.59 -4.29
C ASN A 116 -26.61 -8.52 -2.77
N SER A 117 -26.13 -9.54 -2.05
CA SER A 117 -26.19 -9.57 -0.58
C SER A 117 -25.37 -8.42 0.03
N LEU A 118 -24.15 -8.18 -0.48
CA LEU A 118 -23.30 -7.06 -0.06
C LEU A 118 -23.93 -5.68 -0.36
N VAL A 119 -24.64 -5.54 -1.49
CA VAL A 119 -25.34 -4.30 -1.86
C VAL A 119 -26.50 -4.02 -0.90
N HIS A 120 -27.27 -5.05 -0.54
CA HIS A 120 -28.45 -4.90 0.31
C HIS A 120 -28.17 -5.09 1.81
N ASN A 121 -26.91 -5.19 2.23
CA ASN A 121 -26.51 -5.55 3.59
C ASN A 121 -27.19 -6.83 4.11
N ALA A 122 -27.55 -7.73 3.20
CA ALA A 122 -28.13 -9.01 3.57
C ALA A 122 -27.02 -9.93 4.09
N PRO A 123 -27.29 -10.77 5.09
CA PRO A 123 -26.31 -11.71 5.61
C PRO A 123 -25.74 -12.62 4.53
N VAL A 124 -24.44 -12.88 4.63
CA VAL A 124 -23.70 -13.66 3.64
C VAL A 124 -23.34 -15.01 4.25
N GLU A 125 -23.67 -16.09 3.55
CA GLU A 125 -23.29 -17.43 3.95
C GLU A 125 -22.00 -17.86 3.24
N VAL A 126 -21.03 -18.29 4.03
CA VAL A 126 -19.78 -18.90 3.57
C VAL A 126 -19.71 -20.25 4.24
N ASP A 127 -19.98 -21.32 3.50
CA ASP A 127 -20.14 -22.67 4.06
C ASP A 127 -21.21 -22.68 5.18
N HIS A 128 -20.89 -23.12 6.40
CA HIS A 128 -21.82 -23.14 7.53
C HIS A 128 -21.84 -21.85 8.38
N ASP A 129 -21.02 -20.85 8.07
CA ASP A 129 -20.96 -19.62 8.84
C ASP A 129 -21.67 -18.47 8.14
N ARG A 130 -22.36 -17.66 8.95
CA ARG A 130 -23.11 -16.50 8.51
C ARG A 130 -22.36 -15.23 8.91
N PHE A 131 -22.04 -14.41 7.92
CA PHE A 131 -21.36 -13.14 8.08
C PHE A 131 -22.35 -11.99 7.93
N ASP A 132 -22.13 -10.95 8.73
CA ASP A 132 -22.81 -9.68 8.57
C ASP A 132 -22.14 -8.89 7.44
N ALA A 133 -22.90 -8.58 6.38
CA ALA A 133 -22.36 -7.90 5.20
C ALA A 133 -21.86 -6.48 5.51
N GLU A 134 -22.48 -5.79 6.48
CA GLU A 134 -22.09 -4.44 6.85
C GLU A 134 -20.76 -4.46 7.62
N ARG A 135 -20.62 -5.35 8.60
CA ARG A 135 -19.38 -5.56 9.36
C ARG A 135 -18.23 -5.99 8.44
N PHE A 136 -18.50 -6.88 7.50
CA PHE A 136 -17.51 -7.33 6.52
C PHE A 136 -16.99 -6.19 5.64
N LYS A 137 -17.89 -5.33 5.15
CA LYS A 137 -17.53 -4.11 4.39
C LYS A 137 -16.74 -3.11 5.22
N LYS A 138 -17.21 -2.78 6.42
CA LYS A 138 -16.52 -1.85 7.34
C LYS A 138 -15.12 -2.32 7.70
N THR A 139 -14.95 -3.63 7.92
CA THR A 139 -13.63 -4.21 8.19
C THR A 139 -12.70 -4.01 7.00
N PHE A 140 -13.17 -4.27 5.78
CA PHE A 140 -12.38 -4.05 4.58
C PHE A 140 -12.00 -2.57 4.39
N GLU A 141 -12.95 -1.65 4.53
CA GLU A 141 -12.73 -0.20 4.42
C GLU A 141 -11.67 0.29 5.40
N LEU A 142 -11.80 -0.06 6.68
CA LEU A 142 -10.89 0.37 7.74
C LEU A 142 -9.42 0.02 7.44
N TYR A 143 -9.17 -1.20 7.00
CA TYR A 143 -7.80 -1.63 6.72
C TYR A 143 -7.30 -1.17 5.35
N PHE A 144 -8.19 -1.04 4.36
CA PHE A 144 -7.84 -0.54 3.04
C PHE A 144 -7.45 0.95 3.09
N GLU A 145 -8.18 1.78 3.84
CA GLU A 145 -7.85 3.19 4.05
C GLU A 145 -6.52 3.37 4.78
N LYS A 146 -6.30 2.60 5.85
CA LYS A 146 -5.05 2.64 6.62
C LYS A 146 -3.82 2.31 5.76
N GLU A 147 -3.94 1.38 4.82
CA GLU A 147 -2.85 1.05 3.90
C GLU A 147 -2.60 2.17 2.87
N ALA A 148 -3.68 2.76 2.32
CA ALA A 148 -3.58 3.88 1.40
C ALA A 148 -2.91 5.09 2.06
N GLU A 149 -3.25 5.38 3.32
CA GLU A 149 -2.63 6.44 4.12
C GLU A 149 -1.14 6.16 4.36
N SER A 150 -0.77 4.95 4.78
CA SER A 150 0.64 4.57 4.96
C SER A 150 1.45 4.67 3.66
N THR A 151 0.84 4.30 2.53
CA THR A 151 1.49 4.37 1.21
C THR A 151 1.70 5.82 0.77
N ARG A 152 0.71 6.69 1.00
CA ARG A 152 0.84 8.15 0.77
C ARG A 152 1.94 8.73 1.65
N GLN A 153 1.94 8.45 2.95
CA GLN A 153 3.00 8.92 3.86
C GLN A 153 4.41 8.47 3.44
N LYS A 154 4.56 7.22 2.95
CA LYS A 154 5.85 6.73 2.42
C LYS A 154 6.26 7.47 1.15
N LYS A 155 5.32 7.73 0.24
CA LYS A 155 5.54 8.47 -0.99
C LYS A 155 5.93 9.92 -0.69
N ASP A 156 5.19 10.59 0.20
CA ASP A 156 5.45 11.97 0.62
C ASP A 156 6.85 12.09 1.26
N LYS A 157 7.21 11.13 2.12
CA LYS A 157 8.56 11.07 2.72
C LYS A 157 9.66 10.84 1.68
N TYR A 158 9.41 10.00 0.67
CA TYR A 158 10.37 9.78 -0.42
C TYR A 158 10.52 11.02 -1.31
N GLU A 159 9.41 11.71 -1.61
CA GLU A 159 9.41 12.96 -2.36
C GLU A 159 10.11 14.09 -1.58
N GLU A 160 9.91 14.18 -0.27
CA GLU A 160 10.62 15.13 0.60
C GLU A 160 12.13 14.86 0.62
N LEU A 161 12.55 13.59 0.78
CA LEU A 161 13.97 13.21 0.73
C LEU A 161 14.59 13.42 -0.66
N SER A 162 13.84 13.16 -1.72
CA SER A 162 14.25 13.41 -3.11
C SER A 162 14.41 14.90 -3.41
N LEU A 163 13.50 15.74 -2.90
CA LEU A 163 13.58 17.19 -3.00
C LEU A 163 14.80 17.71 -2.23
N GLU A 164 15.00 17.27 -0.99
CA GLU A 164 16.14 17.68 -0.16
C GLU A 164 17.49 17.28 -0.79
N TYR A 165 17.56 16.08 -1.39
CA TYR A 165 18.72 15.64 -2.15
C TYR A 165 18.96 16.53 -3.38
N SER A 166 17.92 16.79 -4.18
CA SER A 166 18.00 17.63 -5.38
C SER A 166 18.41 19.08 -5.05
N LEU A 167 17.87 19.64 -3.96
CA LEU A 167 18.26 20.95 -3.45
C LEU A 167 19.73 20.97 -3.05
N SER A 168 20.24 19.88 -2.46
CA SER A 168 21.65 19.77 -2.05
C SER A 168 22.62 19.70 -3.22
N GLN A 169 22.18 19.27 -4.41
CA GLN A 169 23.01 19.30 -5.63
C GLN A 169 23.24 20.73 -6.17
N VAL A 170 22.30 21.63 -5.91
CA VAL A 170 22.30 22.98 -6.50
C VAL A 170 22.63 24.06 -5.48
N PHE A 171 22.27 23.86 -4.22
CA PHE A 171 22.34 24.86 -3.15
C PHE A 171 23.19 24.37 -1.99
N SER A 172 24.06 25.25 -1.49
CA SER A 172 24.79 24.99 -0.24
C SER A 172 23.83 25.05 0.96
N PRO A 173 24.21 24.52 2.14
CA PRO A 173 23.34 24.50 3.33
C PRO A 173 22.74 25.88 3.67
N LYS A 174 23.55 26.95 3.64
CA LYS A 174 23.07 28.31 3.89
C LYS A 174 22.12 28.81 2.80
N GLN A 175 22.31 28.41 1.55
CA GLN A 175 21.42 28.79 0.45
C GLN A 175 20.06 28.11 0.57
N LYS A 176 20.02 26.83 0.98
CA LYS A 176 18.77 26.11 1.27
C LYS A 176 17.97 26.74 2.41
N GLU A 177 18.65 27.13 3.49
CA GLU A 177 18.01 27.84 4.61
C GLU A 177 17.31 29.12 4.14
N LEU A 178 17.98 29.92 3.29
CA LEU A 178 17.42 31.15 2.77
C LEU A 178 16.29 30.93 1.77
N LEU A 179 16.38 29.87 0.96
CA LEU A 179 15.31 29.45 0.06
C LEU A 179 14.06 29.09 0.88
N LYS A 180 14.22 28.28 1.93
CA LYS A 180 13.14 27.86 2.83
C LYS A 180 12.50 29.06 3.54
N LYS A 181 13.31 29.93 4.15
CA LYS A 181 12.82 31.20 4.74
C LYS A 181 12.01 32.02 3.74
N LYS A 182 12.47 32.13 2.48
CA LYS A 182 11.74 32.86 1.45
C LYS A 182 10.45 32.19 1.01
N PHE A 183 10.45 30.87 0.87
CA PHE A 183 9.28 30.08 0.51
C PHE A 183 8.19 30.15 1.60
N GLU A 184 8.61 30.12 2.87
CA GLU A 184 7.71 30.21 4.04
C GLU A 184 7.33 31.65 4.41
N GLY A 185 7.77 32.66 3.64
CA GLY A 185 7.45 34.07 3.89
C GLY A 185 8.13 34.69 5.11
N MET A 186 9.15 34.04 5.68
CA MET A 186 9.89 34.55 6.83
C MET A 186 10.77 35.76 6.48
N PRO A 187 10.93 36.73 7.40
CA PRO A 187 11.77 37.90 7.17
C PRO A 187 13.25 37.49 7.06
N LEU A 188 13.92 37.96 6.02
CA LEU A 188 15.38 37.88 5.90
C LEU A 188 16.03 39.12 6.52
N THR A 189 17.11 38.91 7.28
CA THR A 189 17.98 39.99 7.76
C THR A 189 18.64 40.73 6.59
N LYS A 190 19.25 41.90 6.85
CA LYS A 190 19.91 42.72 5.81
C LYS A 190 20.98 41.92 5.04
N THR A 191 21.84 41.21 5.75
CA THR A 191 22.93 40.40 5.19
C THR A 191 22.40 39.19 4.42
N GLU A 192 21.39 38.50 4.96
CA GLU A 192 20.74 37.37 4.28
C GLU A 192 20.02 37.79 3.00
N ARG A 193 19.39 38.97 3.00
CA ARG A 193 18.71 39.52 1.83
C ARG A 193 19.69 39.87 0.73
N GLU A 194 20.84 40.45 1.09
CA GLU A 194 21.93 40.71 0.16
C GLU A 194 22.50 39.41 -0.43
N TYR A 195 22.81 38.43 0.42
CA TYR A 195 23.33 37.14 -0.01
C TYR A 195 22.33 36.36 -0.90
N TYR A 196 21.04 36.37 -0.52
CA TYR A 196 19.97 35.80 -1.35
C TYR A 196 19.94 36.46 -2.73
N SER A 197 19.99 37.79 -2.78
CA SER A 197 19.87 38.54 -4.04
C SER A 197 21.06 38.33 -4.97
N ARG A 198 22.29 38.30 -4.41
CA ARG A 198 23.53 38.16 -5.18
C ARG A 198 23.74 36.74 -5.72
N THR A 199 23.35 35.73 -4.95
CA THR A 199 23.71 34.33 -5.24
C THR A 199 22.52 33.40 -5.44
N VAL A 200 21.59 33.36 -4.47
CA VAL A 200 20.49 32.37 -4.48
C VAL A 200 19.46 32.69 -5.57
N LYS A 201 19.07 33.97 -5.71
CA LYS A 201 18.03 34.42 -6.64
C LYS A 201 18.35 34.05 -8.09
N LYS A 202 19.61 34.17 -8.51
CA LYS A 202 20.04 33.84 -9.88
C LYS A 202 19.81 32.35 -10.20
N LYS A 203 20.13 31.47 -9.25
CA LYS A 203 19.90 30.02 -9.38
C LYS A 203 18.41 29.70 -9.44
N VAL A 204 17.59 30.33 -8.58
CA VAL A 204 16.13 30.14 -8.59
C VAL A 204 15.52 30.57 -9.92
N VAL A 205 15.91 31.73 -10.44
CA VAL A 205 15.44 32.22 -11.74
C VAL A 205 15.85 31.27 -12.88
N ALA A 206 17.08 30.74 -12.85
CA ALA A 206 17.53 29.75 -13.82
C ALA A 206 16.68 28.46 -13.74
N LEU A 207 16.43 27.93 -12.53
CA LEU A 207 15.58 26.75 -12.35
C LEU A 207 14.13 26.98 -12.79
N ALA A 208 13.63 28.22 -12.72
CA ALA A 208 12.30 28.59 -13.17
C ALA A 208 12.20 28.80 -14.70
N ASN A 209 13.32 28.76 -15.44
CA ASN A 209 13.30 28.90 -16.89
C ASN A 209 12.78 27.62 -17.55
N ALA A 210 11.65 27.71 -18.26
CA ALA A 210 10.97 26.57 -18.87
C ALA A 210 11.81 25.83 -19.93
N GLU A 211 12.58 26.57 -20.74
CA GLU A 211 13.44 25.98 -21.77
C GLU A 211 14.62 25.23 -21.14
N LEU A 212 15.29 25.83 -20.14
CA LEU A 212 16.36 25.16 -19.41
C LEU A 212 15.86 23.90 -18.71
N HIS A 213 14.65 23.95 -18.12
CA HIS A 213 14.02 22.78 -17.51
C HIS A 213 13.78 21.67 -18.54
N ARG A 214 13.25 22.01 -19.71
CA ARG A 214 13.03 21.05 -20.81
C ARG A 214 14.34 20.43 -21.29
N MET A 215 15.40 21.23 -21.46
CA MET A 215 16.72 20.71 -21.84
C MET A 215 17.27 19.73 -20.81
N ALA A 216 17.16 20.06 -19.51
CA ALA A 216 17.61 19.18 -18.43
C ALA A 216 16.85 17.84 -18.43
N GLN A 217 15.53 17.87 -18.64
CA GLN A 217 14.72 16.64 -18.75
C GLN A 217 15.15 15.76 -19.93
N GLN A 218 15.40 16.35 -21.09
CA GLN A 218 15.84 15.60 -22.28
C GLN A 218 17.21 14.94 -22.08
N LEU A 219 18.12 15.61 -21.37
CA LEU A 219 19.45 15.07 -21.08
C LEU A 219 19.43 13.98 -19.99
N ALA A 220 18.53 14.09 -19.01
CA ALA A 220 18.40 13.10 -17.92
C ALA A 220 17.71 11.79 -18.35
N GLN A 221 17.03 11.76 -19.51
CA GLN A 221 16.33 10.60 -20.06
C GLN A 221 17.16 9.79 -21.08
N ARG A 222 18.40 10.20 -21.35
CA ARG A 222 19.38 9.46 -22.16
C ARG A 222 20.22 8.55 -21.28
#